data_AF-A0A7K2MZZ1-F1
#
_entry.id   AF-A0A7K2MZZ1-F1
#
_cell.length_a   1.000
_cell.length_b   1.000
_cell.length_c   1.000
_cell.angle_alpha   90.00
_cell.angle_beta   90.00
_cell.angle_gamma   90.00
#
_symmetry.space_group_name_H-M   'P 1'
#
loop_
_entity.id
_entity.type
_entity.pdbx_description
1 polymer ?
#
loop_
_entity_poly.entity_id
_entity_poly.type
_entity_poly.pdbx_seq_one_letter_code
_entity_poly.pdbx_strand_id
1 'polypeptide(L)' 'PAGESPVPAPAPAAEDDHDALLRRLRELGELHRSGVLTDEEFSLAKQAILKRM' A
#
# COMPACT_ATOMS: atom_id res chain seq x y z
N PRO A 1 32.09 -24.20 11.84
CA PRO A 1 32.03 -22.73 11.73
C PRO A 1 30.77 -22.36 10.96
N ALA A 2 29.95 -21.46 11.52
CA ALA A 2 28.62 -21.13 11.03
C ALA A 2 28.67 -20.44 9.66
N GLY A 3 27.82 -20.89 8.73
CA GLY A 3 27.56 -20.22 7.46
C GLY A 3 26.52 -19.14 7.69
N GLU A 4 26.98 -17.89 7.74
CA GLU A 4 26.11 -16.72 7.80
C GLU A 4 25.23 -16.67 6.55
N SER A 5 23.91 -16.68 6.77
CA SER A 5 22.91 -16.48 5.72
C SER A 5 22.98 -15.04 5.24
N PRO A 6 22.96 -14.76 3.93
CA PRO A 6 22.99 -13.40 3.45
C PRO A 6 21.68 -12.70 3.81
N VAL A 7 21.78 -11.71 4.69
CA VAL A 7 20.71 -10.76 5.00
C VAL A 7 20.39 -10.02 3.68
N PRO A 8 19.14 -9.99 3.19
CA PRO A 8 18.82 -9.25 1.98
C PRO A 8 19.07 -7.75 2.23
N ALA A 9 19.87 -7.15 1.34
CA ALA A 9 20.18 -5.73 1.34
C ALA A 9 18.91 -4.90 1.07
N PRO A 10 18.77 -3.71 1.68
CA PRO A 10 17.63 -2.85 1.43
C PRO A 10 17.71 -2.32 0.00
N ALA A 11 16.69 -2.58 -0.82
CA ALA A 11 16.40 -1.83 -2.05
C ALA A 11 15.26 -0.84 -1.72
N PRO A 12 15.54 0.36 -1.17
CA PRO A 12 14.58 0.97 -0.24
C PRO A 12 13.78 2.14 -0.83
N ALA A 13 13.66 2.27 -2.15
CA ALA A 13 12.90 3.39 -2.74
C ALA A 13 11.62 2.91 -3.43
N ALA A 14 11.74 2.13 -4.51
CA ALA A 14 10.58 1.73 -5.30
C ALA A 14 9.67 0.70 -4.60
N GLU A 15 10.22 -0.15 -3.73
CA GLU A 15 9.42 -1.13 -2.97
C GLU A 15 8.63 -0.46 -1.84
N ASP A 16 9.18 0.61 -1.24
CA ASP A 16 8.52 1.35 -0.16
C ASP A 16 7.30 2.13 -0.70
N ASP A 17 7.41 2.70 -1.90
CA ASP A 17 6.28 3.33 -2.61
C ASP A 17 5.15 2.33 -2.89
N HIS A 18 5.49 1.09 -3.28
CA HIS A 18 4.50 0.05 -3.53
C HIS A 18 3.85 -0.46 -2.24
N ASP A 19 4.62 -0.69 -1.17
CA ASP A 19 4.07 -1.09 0.14
C ASP A 19 3.19 0.02 0.72
N ALA A 20 3.59 1.29 0.58
CA ALA A 20 2.79 2.44 0.98
C ALA A 20 1.48 2.55 0.18
N LEU A 21 1.51 2.26 -1.13
CA LEU A 21 0.32 2.16 -1.97
C LEU A 21 -0.63 1.06 -1.46
N LEU A 22 -0.09 -0.14 -1.21
CA LEU A 22 -0.88 -1.28 -0.73
C LEU A 22 -1.50 -1.00 0.64
N ARG A 23 -0.76 -0.37 1.56
CA ARG A 23 -1.28 0.06 2.87
C ARG A 23 -2.44 1.04 2.72
N ARG A 24 -2.29 2.08 1.89
CA ARG A 24 -3.34 3.09 1.64
C ARG A 24 -4.60 2.47 1.03
N LEU A 25 -4.45 1.56 0.05
CA LEU A 25 -5.60 0.86 -0.53
C LEU A 25 -6.33 -0.01 0.50
N ARG A 26 -5.59 -0.61 1.44
CA ARG A 26 -6.15 -1.43 2.52
C ARG A 26 -6.94 -0.59 3.52
N GLU A 27 -6.38 0.55 3.94
CA GLU A 27 -7.09 1.51 4.81
C GLU A 27 -8.37 2.03 4.15
N LEU A 28 -8.30 2.38 2.86
CA LEU A 28 -9.47 2.84 2.11
C LEU A 28 -10.56 1.76 2.02
N GLY A 29 -10.17 0.50 1.82
CA GLY A 29 -11.09 -0.65 1.78
C GLY A 29 -11.78 -0.91 3.11
N GLU A 30 -11.06 -0.75 4.23
CA GLU A 30 -11.64 -0.89 5.57
C GLU A 30 -12.66 0.24 5.85
N LEU A 31 -12.36 1.49 5.46
CA LEU A 31 -13.30 2.62 5.58
C LEU A 31 -14.58 2.41 4.76
N HIS A 32 -14.47 1.86 3.56
CA HIS A 32 -15.63 1.51 2.73
C HIS A 32 -16.43 0.36 3.35
N ARG A 33 -15.76 -0.70 3.83
CA ARG A 33 -16.42 -1.82 4.51
C ARG A 33 -17.11 -1.39 5.81
N SER A 34 -16.56 -0.42 6.54
CA SER A 34 -17.20 0.14 7.73
C SER A 34 -18.35 1.09 7.41
N GLY A 35 -18.61 1.37 6.13
CA GLY A 35 -19.69 2.27 5.69
C GLY A 35 -19.39 3.76 5.91
N VAL A 36 -18.12 4.12 6.12
CA VAL A 36 -17.69 5.52 6.28
C VAL A 36 -17.60 6.20 4.92
N LEU A 37 -17.18 5.46 3.90
CA LEU A 37 -17.15 5.90 2.51
C LEU A 37 -18.26 5.21 1.74
N THR A 38 -18.90 5.93 0.83
CA THR A 38 -19.72 5.34 -0.22
C THR A 38 -18.86 4.69 -1.31
N ASP A 39 -19.46 3.85 -2.16
CA ASP A 39 -18.75 3.22 -3.29
C ASP A 39 -18.16 4.27 -4.26
N GLU A 40 -18.86 5.39 -4.43
CA GLU A 40 -18.43 6.51 -5.28
C GLU A 40 -17.21 7.23 -4.70
N GLU A 41 -17.23 7.53 -3.40
CA GLU A 41 -16.08 8.11 -2.68
C GLU A 41 -14.88 7.16 -2.64
N PHE A 42 -15.12 5.87 -2.44
CA PHE A 42 -14.09 4.84 -2.48
C PHE A 42 -13.42 4.78 -3.87
N SER A 43 -14.21 4.78 -4.94
CA SER A 43 -13.69 4.78 -6.31
C SER A 43 -12.86 6.03 -6.63
N LEU A 44 -13.33 7.22 -6.23
CA LEU A 44 -12.60 8.48 -6.42
C LEU A 44 -11.27 8.49 -5.67
N ALA A 45 -11.26 8.08 -4.40
CA ALA A 45 -10.05 8.02 -3.60
C ALA A 45 -9.06 6.98 -4.12
N LYS A 46 -9.53 5.79 -4.52
CA LYS A 46 -8.69 4.74 -5.13
C LYS A 46 -8.02 5.23 -6.41
N GLN A 47 -8.76 5.95 -7.27
CA GLN A 47 -8.20 6.53 -8.49
C GLN A 47 -7.16 7.62 -8.19
N ALA A 48 -7.42 8.49 -7.21
CA ALA A 48 -6.46 9.51 -6.81
C ALA A 48 -5.14 8.92 -6.29
N ILE A 49 -5.22 7.81 -5.55
CA ILE A 49 -4.05 7.09 -5.06
C ILE A 49 -3.27 6.45 -6.22
N LEU A 50 -3.95 5.75 -7.14
CA LEU A 50 -3.33 5.10 -8.31
C LEU A 50 -2.68 6.10 -9.27
N LYS A 51 -3.25 7.30 -9.40
CA LYS A 51 -2.78 8.36 -10.31
C LYS A 51 -1.59 9.16 -9.75
N ARG A 52 -1.17 8.88 -8.51
CA ARG A 52 -0.08 9.62 -7.83
C ARG A 52 1.32 8.99 -8.04
N MET A 53 1.42 7.89 -8.77
CA MET A 53 2.67 7.40 -9.35
C MET A 53 2.90 7.99 -10.74
#